data_AF-A0A1P8MW78-F1
#
_entry.id   AF-A0A1P8MW78-F1
#
_cell.length_a   1.000
_cell.length_b   1.000
_cell.length_c   1.000
_cell.angle_alpha   90.00
_cell.angle_beta   90.00
_cell.angle_gamma   90.00
#
_symmetry.space_group_name_H-M   'P 1'
#
loop_
_entity.id
_entity.type
_entity.pdbx_description
1 polymer ?
#
loop_
_entity_poly.entity_id
_entity_poly.type
_entity_poly.pdbx_seq_one_letter_code
_entity_poly.pdbx_strand_id
1 'polypeptide(L)' 'MCLTAQSFGLLLSLVSMNNLTVEDGRVVVHLPDGDVHWLAVGAEWCTGAGEYAFSDITVVPQQIS' A
#
# COMPACT_ATOMS: atom_id res chain seq x y z
N MET A 1 3.69 -7.22 -6.11
CA MET A 1 3.88 -8.11 -4.94
C MET A 1 2.77 -7.84 -3.96
N CYS A 2 2.12 -8.87 -3.43
CA CYS A 2 1.02 -8.71 -2.47
C CYS A 2 1.36 -9.36 -1.12
N LEU A 3 0.88 -8.74 -0.05
CA LEU A 3 1.03 -9.18 1.33
C LEU A 3 -0.35 -9.32 1.97
N THR A 4 -0.49 -10.28 2.88
CA THR A 4 -1.67 -10.31 3.75
C THR A 4 -1.69 -9.08 4.66
N ALA A 5 -2.88 -8.68 5.14
CA ALA A 5 -3.00 -7.58 6.10
C ALA A 5 -2.11 -7.75 7.35
N GLN A 6 -1.93 -9.00 7.81
CA GLN A 6 -1.06 -9.32 8.96
C GLN A 6 0.41 -9.06 8.64
N SER A 7 0.89 -9.55 7.49
CA SER A 7 2.26 -9.35 7.04
C SER A 7 2.55 -7.88 6.74
N PHE A 8 1.57 -7.16 6.19
CA PHE A 8 1.68 -5.73 5.93
C PHE A 8 1.77 -4.93 7.24
N GLY A 9 0.96 -5.26 8.25
CA GLY A 9 1.07 -4.65 9.58
C GLY A 9 2.44 -4.87 10.23
N LEU A 10 3.05 -6.04 10.05
CA LEU A 10 4.42 -6.32 10.50
C LEU A 10 5.46 -5.52 9.72
N LEU A 11 5.28 -5.31 8.42
CA LEU A 11 6.15 -4.44 7.64
C LEU A 11 6.08 -3.01 8.17
N LEU A 12 4.87 -2.48 8.37
CA LEU A 12 4.66 -1.12 8.85
C LEU A 12 5.24 -0.89 10.24
N SER A 13 5.28 -1.91 11.11
CA SER A 13 5.90 -1.78 12.44
C SER A 13 7.41 -1.64 12.41
N LEU A 14 8.06 -2.06 11.31
CA LEU A 14 9.50 -1.90 11.09
C LEU A 14 9.84 -0.55 10.42
N VAL A 15 8.84 0.11 9.82
CA VAL A 15 9.03 1.39 9.14
C VAL A 15 8.75 2.54 10.11
N SER A 16 9.60 3.57 10.09
CA SER A 16 9.35 4.78 10.89
C SER A 16 8.09 5.49 10.42
N MET A 17 7.20 5.85 11.34
CA MET A 17 5.96 6.58 11.03
C MET A 17 6.20 7.92 10.31
N ASN A 18 7.38 8.52 10.45
CA ASN A 18 7.73 9.77 9.77
C ASN A 18 7.96 9.59 8.26
N ASN A 19 8.15 8.35 7.80
CA ASN A 19 8.37 8.01 6.39
C ASN A 19 7.12 7.39 5.75
N LEU A 20 5.95 7.58 6.35
CA LEU A 20 4.69 6.99 5.91
C LEU A 20 3.65 8.06 5.65
N THR A 21 3.01 8.00 4.49
CA THR A 21 1.75 8.68 4.23
C THR A 21 0.64 7.64 4.11
N VAL A 22 -0.41 7.79 4.90
CA VAL A 22 -1.56 6.87 4.91
C VAL A 22 -2.78 7.61 4.36
N GLU A 23 -3.35 7.07 3.29
CA GLU A 23 -4.58 7.53 2.65
C GLU A 23 -5.58 6.36 2.63
N ASP A 24 -6.87 6.67 2.41
CA ASP A 24 -7.91 5.64 2.40
C ASP A 24 -7.64 4.60 1.30
N GLY A 25 -7.38 3.36 1.69
CA GLY A 25 -7.01 2.28 0.78
C GLY A 25 -5.60 2.36 0.16
N ARG A 26 -4.74 3.30 0.61
CA ARG A 26 -3.38 3.49 0.07
C ARG A 26 -2.38 3.85 1.17
N VAL A 27 -1.21 3.22 1.16
CA VAL A 27 -0.08 3.61 2.01
C VAL A 27 1.14 3.88 1.14
N VAL A 28 1.78 5.02 1.35
CA VAL A 28 3.02 5.41 0.68
C VAL A 28 4.16 5.35 1.68
N VAL A 29 5.17 4.54 1.36
CA VAL A 29 6.41 4.46 2.11
C VAL A 29 7.46 5.29 1.40
N HIS A 30 7.90 6.37 2.04
CA HIS A 30 8.93 7.27 1.53
C HIS A 30 10.32 6.69 1.83
N LEU A 31 11.03 6.24 0.80
CA LEU A 31 12.42 5.79 0.92
C LEU A 31 13.33 6.83 0.27
N PRO A 32 14.62 6.90 0.67
CA PRO A 32 15.57 7.84 0.07
C PRO A 32 15.75 7.67 -1.45
N ASP A 33 15.50 6.47 -1.98
CA ASP A 33 15.66 6.13 -3.40
C ASP A 33 14.33 6.17 -4.19
N GLY A 34 13.22 6.52 -3.53
CA GLY A 34 11.90 6.62 -4.15
C GLY A 34 10.76 6.14 -3.27
N ASP A 35 9.53 6.42 -3.70
CA ASP A 35 8.33 6.04 -2.97
C ASP A 35 7.84 4.63 -3.34
N VAL A 36 7.42 3.87 -2.34
CA VAL A 36 6.75 2.58 -2.54
C VAL A 36 5.28 2.74 -2.18
N HIS A 37 4.42 2.53 -3.17
CA HIS A 37 2.97 2.57 -2.99
C HIS A 37 2.42 1.18 -2.72
N TRP A 38 1.63 1.08 -1.65
CA TRP A 38 0.84 -0.07 -1.26
C TRP A 38 -0.64 0.29 -1.40
N LEU A 39 -1.42 -0.56 -2.05
CA LEU A 39 -2.88 -0.41 -2.15
C LEU A 39 -3.59 -1.60 -1.52
N ALA A 40 -4.72 -1.31 -0.89
CA ALA A 40 -5.64 -2.34 -0.42
C ALA A 40 -6.38 -2.96 -1.62
N VAL A 41 -6.24 -4.27 -1.80
CA VAL A 41 -6.92 -5.07 -2.82
C VAL A 41 -7.61 -6.23 -2.12
N GLY A 42 -8.90 -6.08 -1.84
CA GLY A 42 -9.65 -7.05 -1.04
C GLY A 42 -9.10 -7.16 0.38
N ALA A 43 -8.58 -8.34 0.75
CA ALA A 43 -7.98 -8.62 2.07
C ALA A 43 -6.44 -8.49 2.08
N GLU A 44 -5.86 -8.06 0.96
CA GLU A 44 -4.41 -8.03 0.74
C GLU A 44 -3.94 -6.60 0.45
N TRP A 45 -2.65 -6.39 0.63
CA TRP A 45 -1.95 -5.15 0.34
C TRP A 45 -0.94 -5.40 -0.76
N CYS A 46 -1.16 -4.77 -1.91
CA CYS A 46 -0.35 -4.99 -3.09
C CYS A 46 0.51 -3.76 -3.38
N THR A 47 1.77 -4.00 -3.71
CA THR A 47 2.68 -3.02 -4.27
C THR A 47 3.03 -3.39 -5.71
N GLY A 48 3.15 -2.37 -6.56
CA GLY A 48 3.61 -2.49 -7.94
C GLY A 48 4.85 -1.66 -8.15
N ALA A 49 5.74 -2.09 -9.05
CA ALA A 49 6.81 -1.23 -9.53
C ALA A 49 6.15 -0.13 -10.39
N GLY A 50 6.19 1.11 -9.91
CA GLY A 50 5.86 2.31 -10.67
C GLY A 50 4.38 2.59 -10.95
N GLU A 51 4.16 3.82 -11.41
CA GLU A 51 2.91 4.45 -11.86
C GLU A 51 2.03 3.63 -12.83
N TYR A 52 2.60 2.59 -13.43
CA TYR A 52 1.97 1.73 -14.45
C TYR A 52 1.31 0.46 -13.89
N ALA A 53 1.57 0.06 -12.64
CA ALA A 53 0.93 -1.13 -12.06
C ALA A 53 -0.52 -0.89 -11.58
N PHE A 54 -0.95 0.37 -11.50
CA PHE A 54 -2.27 0.74 -10.96
C PHE A 54 -3.33 1.08 -12.02
N SER A 55 -3.00 1.03 -13.31
CA SER A 55 -4.01 1.16 -14.38
C SER A 55 -4.94 -0.05 -14.50
N ASP A 56 -4.52 -1.23 -14.00
CA ASP A 56 -5.30 -2.47 -14.08
C ASP A 56 -5.94 -2.87 -12.72
N ILE A 57 -5.43 -2.34 -11.61
CA ILE A 57 -6.05 -2.49 -10.30
C ILE A 57 -7.15 -1.44 -10.21
N THR A 58 -8.36 -1.83 -10.64
CA THR A 58 -9.56 -1.10 -10.27
C THR A 58 -9.56 -0.98 -8.75
N VAL A 59 -9.23 0.19 -8.21
CA VAL A 59 -9.43 0.51 -6.79
C VAL A 59 -10.91 0.30 -6.54
N VAL A 60 -11.27 -0.88 -6.02
CA VAL A 60 -12.64 -1.12 -5.57
C VAL A 60 -12.83 -0.12 -4.43
N PRO A 61 -13.71 0.89 -4.57
CA PRO A 61 -14.01 1.75 -3.44
C PRO A 61 -14.54 0.83 -2.35
N GLN A 62 -13.82 0.73 -1.23
CA GLN A 62 -14.30 0.04 -0.04
C GLN A 62 -15.61 0.74 0.34
N GLN A 63 -16.74 0.18 -0.07
CA GLN A 63 -18.07 0.64 0.30
C GLN A 63 -18.22 0.38 1.80
N ILE A 64 -18.04 1.43 2.58
CA ILE A 64 -18.39 1.48 4.00
C ILE A 64 -19.93 1.42 4.03
N SER A 65 -20.48 0.30 4.51
CA SER A 65 -21.92 0.11 4.74
C SER A 65 -22.32 0.48 6.16
#